data_AF-A0AAV1U6H7-F1
#
_entry.id   AF-A0AAV1U6H7-F1
#
_cell.length_a   1.000
_cell.length_b   1.000
_cell.length_c   1.000
_cell.angle_alpha   90.00
_cell.angle_beta   90.00
_cell.angle_gamma   90.00
#
_symmetry.space_group_name_H-M   'P 1'
#
loop_
_entity.id
_entity.type
_entity.pdbx_description
1 polymer ?
#
loop_
_entity_poly.entity_id
_entity_poly.type
_entity_poly.pdbx_seq_one_letter_code
_entity_poly.pdbx_strand_id
1 'polypeptide(L)' 'MKHIDIKFHFLRKKVASAVIALEFKPTKEMVADGFTKALPRDKHSKFITGLCMAV' A
#
# COMPACT_ATOMS: atom_id res chain seq x y z
N MET A 1 -7.95 -8.75 -27.85
CA MET A 1 -7.30 -9.37 -26.68
C MET A 1 -6.62 -8.25 -25.90
N LYS A 2 -7.14 -7.83 -24.74
CA LYS A 2 -6.48 -6.77 -23.96
C LYS A 2 -5.21 -7.36 -23.34
N HIS A 3 -4.04 -6.88 -23.74
CA HIS A 3 -2.76 -7.24 -23.16
C HIS A 3 -2.65 -6.59 -21.77
N ILE A 4 -3.30 -7.20 -20.79
CA ILE A 4 -3.13 -6.85 -19.39
C ILE A 4 -2.15 -7.84 -18.77
N ASP A 5 -1.19 -7.34 -18.00
CA ASP A 5 -0.19 -8.20 -17.39
C ASP A 5 -0.82 -9.26 -16.49
N ILE A 6 -0.21 -10.44 -16.46
CA ILE A 6 -0.70 -11.60 -15.70
C ILE A 6 -0.91 -11.31 -14.20
N LYS A 7 -0.13 -10.37 -13.65
CA LYS A 7 -0.22 -9.92 -12.25
C LYS A 7 -1.60 -9.33 -11.93
N PHE A 8 -2.21 -8.61 -12.88
CA PHE A 8 -3.55 -8.05 -12.70
C PHE A 8 -4.61 -9.15 -12.69
N HIS A 9 -4.48 -10.17 -13.54
CA HIS A 9 -5.40 -11.31 -13.53
C HIS A 9 -5.33 -12.07 -12.21
N PHE A 10 -4.12 -12.29 -11.70
CA PHE A 10 -3.91 -12.90 -10.39
C PHE A 10 -4.58 -12.08 -9.27
N LEU A 11 -4.34 -10.77 -9.24
CA LEU A 11 -4.93 -9.89 -8.22
C LEU A 11 -6.46 -9.89 -8.30
N ARG A 12 -7.05 -9.74 -9.50
CA ARG A 12 -8.51 -9.79 -9.70
C ARG A 12 -9.11 -11.11 -9.23
N LYS A 13 -8.46 -12.24 -9.50
CA LYS A 13 -8.89 -13.55 -9.01
C LYS A 13 -8.89 -13.63 -7.49
N LYS A 14 -7.84 -13.14 -6.83
CA LYS A 14 -7.73 -13.15 -5.36
C LYS A 14 -8.74 -12.22 -4.68
N VAL A 15 -9.02 -11.07 -5.30
CA VAL A 15 -10.07 -10.15 -4.85
C VAL A 15 -11.45 -10.78 -5.04
N ALA A 16 -11.72 -11.39 -6.20
CA ALA A 16 -12.98 -12.09 -6.46
C ALA A 16 -13.20 -13.29 -5.52
N SER A 17 -12.13 -13.98 -5.10
CA SER A 17 -12.20 -15.04 -4.10
C SER A 17 -12.22 -14.54 -2.65
N ALA A 18 -12.37 -13.22 -2.44
CA ALA A 18 -12.35 -12.56 -1.12
C ALA A 18 -11.10 -12.85 -0.26
N VAL A 19 -10.00 -13.31 -0.88
CA VAL A 19 -8.73 -13.55 -0.19
C VAL A 19 -7.99 -12.24 0.07
N ILE A 20 -8.24 -11.22 -0.77
CA ILE A 20 -7.67 -9.88 -0.64
C ILE A 20 -8.82 -8.87 -0.72
N ALA A 21 -8.94 -7.99 0.28
CA ALA A 21 -9.75 -6.79 0.19
C ALA A 21 -8.87 -5.63 -0.29
N LEU A 22 -9.37 -4.86 -1.27
CA LEU A 22 -8.70 -3.66 -1.73
C LEU A 22 -9.42 -2.44 -1.17
N GLU A 23 -8.68 -1.57 -0.48
CA GLU A 23 -9.15 -0.29 -0.01
C GLU A 23 -8.29 0.82 -0.62
N PHE A 24 -8.93 1.90 -1.06
CA PHE A 24 -8.19 3.07 -1.51
C PHE A 24 -7.66 3.83 -0.29
N LYS A 25 -6.33 4.05 -0.25
CA LYS A 25 -5.67 4.87 0.75
C LYS A 25 -5.00 6.08 0.10
N PRO A 26 -5.33 7.32 0.49
CA PRO A 26 -4.63 8.50 0.01
C PRO A 26 -3.14 8.43 0.30
N THR A 27 -2.28 8.94 -0.60
CA THR A 27 -0.82 8.91 -0.45
C THR A 27 -0.33 9.52 0.86
N LYS A 28 -1.02 10.54 1.37
CA LYS A 28 -0.66 11.19 2.64
C LYS A 28 -0.83 10.28 3.86
N GLU A 29 -1.61 9.22 3.73
CA GLU A 29 -1.92 8.25 4.78
C GLU A 29 -1.36 6.85 4.49
N MET A 30 -0.62 6.69 3.40
CA MET A 30 -0.05 5.41 2.99
C MET A 30 1.26 5.16 3.75
N VAL A 31 1.17 4.42 4.87
CA VAL A 31 2.32 4.06 5.72
C VAL A 31 3.40 3.32 4.92
N ALA A 32 3.03 2.53 3.92
CA ALA A 32 3.95 1.80 3.06
C ALA A 32 4.96 2.69 2.29
N ASP A 33 4.66 3.99 2.14
CA ASP A 33 5.60 4.94 1.53
C ASP A 33 6.92 5.02 2.30
N GLY A 34 6.92 4.77 3.62
CA GLY A 34 8.15 4.77 4.42
C GLY A 34 9.15 3.67 4.06
N PHE A 35 8.68 2.57 3.46
CA PHE A 35 9.54 1.47 3.01
C PHE A 35 10.09 1.67 1.59
N THR A 36 9.51 2.57 0.81
CA THR A 36 9.76 2.67 -0.64
C THR A 36 10.30 4.02 -1.09
N LYS A 37 10.21 5.05 -0.22
CA LYS A 37 10.56 6.42 -0.55
C LYS A 37 11.43 7.02 0.55
N ALA A 38 12.30 7.95 0.16
CA ALA A 38 12.92 8.86 1.12
C ALA A 38 11.86 9.87 1.61
N LEU A 39 11.47 9.78 2.88
CA LEU A 39 10.43 10.64 3.46
C LEU A 39 11.02 11.87 4.18
N PRO A 40 10.41 13.07 4.02
CA PRO A 40 10.71 14.20 4.89
C PRO A 40 10.28 13.89 6.33
N ARG A 41 10.88 14.59 7.30
CA ARG A 41 10.75 14.31 8.74
C ARG A 41 9.31 14.13 9.21
N ASP A 42 8.37 14.97 8.76
CA ASP A 42 6.96 14.87 9.16
C ASP A 42 6.29 13.58 8.68
N LYS A 43 6.61 13.14 7.46
CA LYS A 43 6.07 11.89 6.91
C LYS A 43 6.75 10.67 7.54
N HIS A 44 8.05 10.78 7.83
CA HIS A 44 8.78 9.73 8.54
C HIS A 44 8.24 9.54 9.96
N SER A 45 7.97 10.63 10.70
CA SER A 45 7.35 10.56 12.03
C SER A 45 6.01 9.82 11.99
N LYS A 46 5.12 10.17 11.05
CA LYS A 46 3.85 9.45 10.83
C LYS A 46 4.04 7.97 10.50
N PHE A 47 5.05 7.64 9.71
CA PHE A 47 5.40 6.26 9.39
C PHE A 47 5.80 5.47 10.66
N ILE A 48 6.67 6.02 11.50
CA ILE A 48 7.10 5.42 12.77
C ILE A 48 5.92 5.26 13.75
N THR A 49 5.06 6.27 13.89
CA THR A 49 3.82 6.15 14.68
C THR A 49 2.91 5.05 14.13
N GLY A 50 2.77 4.95 12.81
CA GLY A 50 1.96 3.90 12.16
C GLY A 50 2.49 2.48 12.37
N LEU A 51 3.76 2.32 12.71
CA LEU A 51 4.38 1.04 13.10
C LEU A 51 4.31 0.78 14.62
N CYS A 52 3.56 1.60 15.37
CA CYS A 52 3.49 1.56 16.83
C CYS A 52 4.85 1.74 17.53
N MET A 53 5.77 2.48 16.91
CA MET A 53 7.05 2.83 17.52
C MET A 53 6.94 4.21 18.20
N ALA A 54 7.56 4.36 19.38
CA ALA A 54 7.64 5.65 20.07
C ALA A 54 8.51 6.61 19.25
N VAL A 55 8.00 7.83 19.02
CA VAL A 55 8.72 8.94 18.37
C VAL A 55 9.26 9.88 19.43
#